data_AF-A0A0D2LVI7-F1
#
_entry.id   AF-A0A0D2LVI7-F1
#
_cell.length_a   1.000
_cell.length_b   1.000
_cell.length_c   1.000
_cell.angle_alpha   90.00
_cell.angle_beta   90.00
_cell.angle_gamma   90.00
#
_symmetry.space_group_name_H-M   'P 1'
#
loop_
_entity.id
_entity.type
_entity.pdbx_description
1 polymer ?
#
loop_
_entity_poly.entity_id
_entity_poly.type
_entity_poly.pdbx_seq_one_letter_code
_entity_poly.pdbx_strand_id
1 'polypeptide(L)'
;MGPDSTMTTLSTLKVLDIPKLAEDGGNWGSYKERVLNHLTSKGLARHIRGTAQQPVGIVKMDGKFYRSDADLSASDRKALTSEEIETIEGDLDTWEIKQAQAREIIYATVSKTTYGQIKSCVTVNELWEKLSSIHE
;
A
#
# COMPACT_ATOMS: atom_id res chain seq x y z
N MET A 1 -19.01 7.50 -45.50
CA MET A 1 -19.12 6.38 -44.54
C MET A 1 -18.01 6.55 -43.51
N GLY A 2 -18.33 6.36 -42.23
CA GLY A 2 -17.54 6.80 -41.08
C GLY A 2 -16.18 6.11 -40.89
N PRO A 3 -15.35 6.61 -39.96
CA PRO A 3 -13.97 6.16 -39.76
C PRO A 3 -13.91 4.98 -38.79
N ASP A 4 -13.23 3.90 -39.14
CA ASP A 4 -12.91 2.86 -38.16
C ASP A 4 -11.58 3.20 -37.47
N SER A 5 -11.74 3.81 -36.30
CA SER A 5 -10.65 4.11 -35.37
C SER A 5 -10.26 2.82 -34.65
N THR A 6 -9.21 2.15 -35.11
CA THR A 6 -8.50 1.17 -34.28
C THR A 6 -7.58 1.94 -33.32
N MET A 7 -8.17 2.46 -32.26
CA MET A 7 -7.42 2.98 -31.11
C MET A 7 -6.82 1.77 -30.38
N THR A 8 -5.65 1.32 -30.82
CA THR A 8 -4.77 0.49 -29.99
C THR A 8 -4.31 1.38 -28.84
N THR A 9 -5.05 1.38 -27.74
CA THR A 9 -4.60 1.89 -26.45
C THR A 9 -3.46 1.00 -25.98
N LEU A 10 -2.27 1.23 -26.53
CA LEU A 10 -1.05 0.84 -25.86
C LEU A 10 -1.02 1.67 -24.58
N SER A 11 -1.44 1.07 -23.48
CA SER A 11 -1.22 1.62 -22.15
C SER A 11 0.29 1.65 -21.94
N THR A 12 0.95 2.66 -22.49
CA THR A 12 2.33 2.98 -22.16
C THR A 12 2.30 3.31 -20.69
N LEU A 13 2.66 2.32 -19.85
CA LEU A 13 3.20 2.58 -18.53
C LEU A 13 4.35 3.55 -18.81
N LYS A 14 4.08 4.86 -18.73
CA LYS A 14 5.13 5.85 -18.58
C LYS A 14 5.80 5.43 -17.29
N VAL A 15 6.88 4.66 -17.43
CA VAL A 15 7.84 4.40 -16.39
C VAL A 15 8.23 5.80 -15.95
N LEU A 16 7.58 6.25 -14.89
CA LEU A 16 7.96 7.47 -14.22
C LEU A 16 9.40 7.18 -13.80
N ASP A 17 10.32 7.94 -14.38
CA ASP A 17 11.75 7.82 -14.16
C ASP A 17 12.04 8.26 -12.73
N ILE A 18 11.68 7.38 -11.78
CA ILE A 18 12.01 7.52 -10.38
C ILE A 18 13.50 7.18 -10.32
N PRO A 19 14.35 8.14 -9.93
CA PRO A 19 15.77 7.88 -9.82
C PRO A 19 15.99 6.78 -8.79
N LYS A 20 16.96 5.89 -9.02
CA LYS A 20 17.39 4.96 -7.99
C LYS A 20 18.01 5.73 -6.83
N LEU A 21 17.74 5.30 -5.60
CA LEU A 21 18.37 5.85 -4.41
C LEU A 21 19.86 5.50 -4.42
N ALA A 22 20.70 6.53 -4.34
CA ALA A 22 22.15 6.36 -4.27
C ALA A 22 22.53 5.68 -2.94
N GLU A 23 23.57 4.85 -2.95
CA GLU A 23 23.99 4.11 -1.75
C GLU A 23 24.50 5.03 -0.63
N ASP A 24 25.05 6.19 -0.98
CA ASP A 24 25.48 7.25 -0.07
C ASP A 24 24.34 8.18 0.36
N GLY A 25 23.12 7.99 -0.17
CA GLY A 25 21.97 8.85 0.08
C GLY A 25 22.08 10.24 -0.55
N GLY A 26 23.07 10.51 -1.40
CA GLY A 26 23.36 11.84 -1.94
C GLY A 26 22.21 12.47 -2.75
N ASN A 27 21.29 11.65 -3.26
CA ASN A 27 20.09 12.09 -3.97
C ASN A 27 18.78 11.94 -3.17
N TRP A 28 18.85 11.73 -1.85
CA TRP A 28 17.69 11.47 -1.00
C TRP A 28 16.56 12.50 -1.15
N GLY A 29 16.86 13.80 -1.12
CA GLY A 29 15.85 14.85 -1.24
C GLY A 29 15.02 14.76 -2.54
N SER A 30 15.70 14.60 -3.68
CA SER A 30 15.04 14.46 -4.98
C SER A 30 14.32 13.11 -5.13
N TYR A 31 14.91 12.04 -4.61
CA TYR A 31 14.30 10.72 -4.56
C TYR A 31 12.97 10.75 -3.79
N LYS A 32 13.00 11.32 -2.57
CA LYS A 32 11.85 11.45 -1.66
C LYS A 32 10.68 12.14 -2.36
N GLU A 33 10.95 13.29 -2.99
CA GLU A 33 9.92 14.05 -3.71
C GLU A 33 9.33 13.27 -4.90
N ARG A 34 10.18 12.62 -5.70
CA ARG A 34 9.75 11.85 -6.88
C ARG A 34 8.91 10.64 -6.51
N VAL A 35 9.33 9.88 -5.50
CA VAL A 35 8.60 8.70 -5.01
C VAL A 35 7.25 9.10 -4.40
N LEU A 36 7.22 10.16 -3.59
CA LEU A 36 5.97 10.68 -3.01
C LEU A 36 5.00 11.14 -4.08
N ASN A 37 5.45 11.87 -5.09
CA ASN A 37 4.61 12.31 -6.20
C ASN A 37 4.07 11.12 -7.01
N HIS A 38 4.93 10.13 -7.27
CA HIS A 38 4.52 8.92 -7.97
C HIS A 38 3.45 8.14 -7.20
N LEU A 39 3.69 7.89 -5.91
CA LEU A 39 2.74 7.17 -5.08
C LEU A 39 1.43 7.94 -4.88
N THR A 40 1.50 9.28 -4.78
CA THR A 40 0.32 10.13 -4.73
C THR A 40 -0.50 10.05 -6.01
N SER A 41 0.13 10.04 -7.18
CA SER A 41 -0.55 9.87 -8.48
C SER A 41 -1.28 8.54 -8.62
N LYS A 42 -0.86 7.52 -7.84
CA LYS A 42 -1.50 6.20 -7.75
C LYS A 42 -2.52 6.09 -6.62
N GLY A 43 -2.80 7.17 -5.88
CA GLY A 43 -3.72 7.16 -4.75
C GLY A 43 -3.17 6.48 -3.49
N LEU A 44 -1.86 6.25 -3.40
CA LEU A 44 -1.19 5.52 -2.32
C LEU A 44 -0.68 6.45 -1.20
N ALA A 45 -0.90 7.77 -1.32
CA ALA A 45 -0.40 8.76 -0.36
C ALA A 45 -0.81 8.49 1.09
N ARG A 46 -2.03 8.00 1.32
CA ARG A 46 -2.52 7.69 2.67
C ARG A 46 -1.78 6.52 3.30
N HIS A 47 -1.34 5.54 2.51
CA HIS A 47 -0.60 4.37 3.00
C HIS A 47 0.83 4.74 3.43
N ILE A 48 1.48 5.65 2.72
CA ILE A 48 2.80 6.17 3.11
C ILE A 48 2.71 7.02 4.37
N ARG A 49 1.69 7.88 4.45
CA ARG A 49 1.49 8.79 5.59
C ARG A 49 0.95 8.10 6.84
N GLY A 50 0.63 6.81 6.77
CA GLY A 50 0.02 6.08 7.89
C GLY A 50 -1.43 6.45 8.18
N THR A 51 -2.08 7.24 7.32
CA THR A 51 -3.48 7.68 7.51
C THR A 51 -4.50 6.78 6.81
N ALA A 52 -4.04 5.74 6.11
CA ALA A 52 -4.87 4.67 5.58
C ALA A 52 -5.19 3.70 6.72
N GLN A 53 -6.43 3.75 7.22
CA GLN A 53 -6.90 2.82 8.25
C GLN A 53 -6.92 1.40 7.67
N GLN A 54 -6.29 0.47 8.38
CA GLN A 54 -6.41 -0.95 8.10
C GLN A 54 -7.83 -1.40 8.48
N PRO A 55 -8.57 -2.05 7.57
CA PRO A 55 -9.88 -2.59 7.90
C PRO A 55 -9.79 -3.59 9.05
N VAL A 56 -10.79 -3.56 9.93
CA VAL A 56 -10.89 -4.49 11.06
C VAL A 56 -11.09 -5.90 10.50
N GLY A 57 -10.21 -6.83 10.85
CA GLY A 57 -10.31 -8.21 10.39
C GLY A 57 -11.55 -8.92 10.94
N ILE A 58 -11.80 -10.14 10.44
CA ILE A 58 -12.91 -10.98 10.88
C ILE A 58 -12.36 -12.18 11.65
N VAL A 59 -13.01 -12.56 12.74
CA VAL A 59 -12.71 -13.78 13.50
C VAL A 59 -13.87 -14.76 13.37
N LYS A 60 -13.55 -16.01 13.09
CA LYS A 60 -14.52 -17.12 13.11
C LYS A 60 -14.59 -17.73 14.50
N MET A 61 -15.76 -17.69 15.14
CA MET A 61 -16.03 -18.33 16.43
C MET A 61 -17.33 -19.13 16.32
N ASP A 62 -17.33 -20.40 16.73
CA ASP A 62 -18.52 -21.29 16.71
C ASP A 62 -19.28 -21.32 15.38
N GLY A 63 -18.54 -21.31 14.26
CA GLY A 63 -19.10 -21.34 12.91
C GLY A 63 -19.72 -20.03 12.42
N LYS A 64 -19.67 -18.96 13.23
CA LYS A 64 -20.11 -17.61 12.88
C LYS A 64 -18.91 -16.66 12.78
N PHE A 65 -19.07 -15.62 11.98
CA PHE A 65 -18.05 -14.61 11.76
C PHE A 65 -18.38 -13.34 12.56
N TYR A 66 -17.36 -12.75 13.17
CA TYR A 66 -17.48 -11.56 14.01
C TYR A 66 -16.37 -10.58 13.66
N ARG A 67 -16.59 -9.27 13.86
CA ARG A 67 -15.49 -8.30 13.77
C ARG A 67 -14.45 -8.58 14.85
N SER A 68 -13.18 -8.47 14.49
CA SER A 68 -12.02 -8.61 15.39
C SER A 68 -11.80 -7.40 16.29
N ASP A 69 -12.74 -6.45 16.33
CA ASP A 69 -12.60 -5.21 17.08
C ASP A 69 -12.39 -5.50 18.57
N ALA A 70 -11.28 -4.99 19.10
CA ALA A 70 -10.88 -5.19 20.49
C ALA A 70 -11.83 -4.48 21.47
N ASP A 71 -12.55 -3.45 21.01
CA ASP A 71 -13.43 -2.62 21.85
C ASP A 71 -14.85 -3.20 21.99
N LEU A 72 -15.21 -4.23 21.22
CA LEU A 72 -16.52 -4.90 21.33
C LEU A 72 -16.49 -6.00 22.40
N SER A 73 -17.23 -5.77 23.49
CA SER A 73 -17.51 -6.77 24.51
C SER A 73 -18.10 -8.03 23.87
N ALA A 74 -17.75 -9.22 24.38
CA ALA A 74 -18.23 -10.49 23.85
C ALA A 74 -19.76 -10.60 23.80
N SER A 75 -20.47 -9.81 24.62
CA SER A 75 -21.92 -9.75 24.70
C SER A 75 -22.57 -8.89 23.60
N ASP A 76 -21.82 -7.95 23.01
CA ASP A 76 -22.30 -7.04 21.96
C ASP A 76 -21.83 -7.45 20.55
N ARG A 77 -21.06 -8.55 20.45
CA ARG A 77 -20.59 -9.09 19.17
C ARG A 77 -21.75 -9.65 18.37
N LYS A 78 -22.20 -8.86 17.40
CA LYS A 78 -23.16 -9.28 16.38
C LYS A 78 -22.47 -10.18 15.36
N ALA A 79 -23.08 -11.33 15.08
CA ALA A 79 -22.63 -12.17 13.96
C ALA A 79 -22.81 -11.40 12.65
N LEU A 80 -21.77 -11.38 11.84
CA LEU A 80 -21.76 -10.70 10.55
C LEU A 80 -22.59 -11.49 9.54
N THR A 81 -23.28 -10.76 8.66
CA THR A 81 -23.92 -11.34 7.49
C THR A 81 -22.87 -11.66 6.42
N SER A 82 -23.23 -12.51 5.45
CA SER A 82 -22.35 -12.81 4.30
C SER A 82 -21.92 -11.54 3.56
N GLU A 83 -22.84 -10.58 3.38
CA GLU A 83 -22.55 -9.31 2.69
C GLU A 83 -21.58 -8.43 3.47
N GLU A 84 -21.71 -8.40 4.80
CA GLU A 84 -20.78 -7.67 5.67
C GLU A 84 -19.38 -8.31 5.66
N ILE A 85 -19.30 -9.64 5.61
CA ILE A 85 -18.03 -10.38 5.52
C ILE A 85 -17.31 -10.03 4.22
N GLU A 86 -17.99 -10.19 3.08
CA GLU A 86 -17.43 -9.90 1.75
C GLU A 86 -16.97 -8.45 1.62
N THR A 87 -17.70 -7.51 2.23
CA THR A 87 -17.31 -6.09 2.22
C THR A 87 -16.03 -5.86 3.03
N ILE A 88 -15.94 -6.43 4.24
CA ILE A 88 -14.78 -6.26 5.12
C ILE A 88 -13.54 -6.94 4.54
N GLU A 89 -13.68 -8.16 4.02
CA GLU A 89 -12.58 -8.88 3.38
C GLU A 89 -12.15 -8.19 2.08
N GLY A 90 -13.09 -7.71 1.26
CA GLY A 90 -12.78 -6.95 0.05
C GLY A 90 -12.07 -5.61 0.33
N ASP A 91 -12.46 -4.92 1.41
CA ASP A 91 -11.77 -3.73 1.87
C ASP A 91 -10.35 -4.04 2.36
N LEU A 92 -10.17 -5.16 3.10
CA LEU A 92 -8.87 -5.62 3.58
C LEU A 92 -7.95 -5.97 2.42
N ASP A 93 -8.41 -6.76 1.46
CA ASP A 93 -7.69 -7.10 0.24
C ASP A 93 -7.28 -5.84 -0.52
N THR A 94 -8.20 -4.89 -0.67
CA THR A 94 -7.91 -3.60 -1.32
C THR A 94 -6.81 -2.83 -0.58
N TRP A 95 -6.85 -2.84 0.76
CA TRP A 95 -5.82 -2.20 1.57
C TRP A 95 -4.47 -2.90 1.42
N GLU A 96 -4.43 -4.24 1.43
CA GLU A 96 -3.21 -5.04 1.27
C GLU A 96 -2.60 -4.89 -0.13
N ILE A 97 -3.43 -4.90 -1.18
CA ILE A 97 -3.01 -4.64 -2.56
C ILE A 97 -2.33 -3.27 -2.65
N LYS A 98 -2.90 -2.23 -2.04
CA LYS A 98 -2.30 -0.89 -2.01
C LYS A 98 -0.98 -0.85 -1.24
N GLN A 99 -0.88 -1.58 -0.12
CA GLN A 99 0.39 -1.73 0.60
C GLN A 99 1.46 -2.39 -0.28
N ALA A 100 1.11 -3.50 -0.95
CA ALA A 100 2.01 -4.23 -1.83
C ALA A 100 2.48 -3.39 -3.02
N GLN A 101 1.57 -2.67 -3.67
CA GLN A 101 1.90 -1.77 -4.78
C GLN A 101 2.88 -0.67 -4.36
N ALA A 102 2.67 -0.04 -3.20
CA ALA A 102 3.58 0.99 -2.72
C ALA A 102 4.95 0.42 -2.35
N ARG A 103 4.99 -0.78 -1.75
CA ARG A 103 6.23 -1.51 -1.47
C ARG A 103 7.03 -1.80 -2.72
N GLU A 104 6.39 -2.33 -3.77
CA GLU A 104 7.09 -2.64 -5.03
C GLU A 104 7.76 -1.42 -5.63
N ILE A 105 7.09 -0.27 -5.63
CA ILE A 105 7.64 0.98 -6.15
C ILE A 105 8.91 1.38 -5.39
N ILE A 106 8.90 1.26 -4.06
CA ILE A 106 10.05 1.58 -3.24
C ILE A 106 11.16 0.53 -3.43
N TYR A 107 10.83 -0.76 -3.40
CA TYR A 107 11.79 -1.85 -3.56
C TYR A 107 12.49 -1.84 -4.92
N ALA A 108 11.79 -1.43 -5.99
CA ALA A 108 12.36 -1.32 -7.33
C ALA A 108 13.41 -0.20 -7.45
N THR A 109 13.41 0.75 -6.53
CA THR A 109 14.18 1.99 -6.63
C THR A 109 15.25 2.13 -5.54
N VAL A 110 15.25 1.30 -4.51
CA VAL A 110 16.31 1.25 -3.48
C VAL A 110 17.42 0.24 -3.80
N SER A 111 18.58 0.40 -3.18
CA SER A 111 19.69 -0.55 -3.26
C SER A 111 19.36 -1.87 -2.52
N LYS A 112 20.11 -2.94 -2.80
CA LYS A 112 19.95 -4.23 -2.10
C LYS A 112 20.21 -4.11 -0.59
N THR A 113 21.16 -3.26 -0.21
CA THR A 113 21.52 -3.00 1.19
C THR A 113 20.36 -2.33 1.91
N THR A 114 19.82 -1.25 1.35
CA THR A 114 18.66 -0.54 1.89
C THR A 114 17.42 -1.45 1.92
N TYR A 115 17.18 -2.23 0.86
CA TYR A 115 16.12 -3.24 0.83
C TYR A 115 16.21 -4.22 2.01
N GLY A 116 17.42 -4.73 2.28
CA GLY A 116 17.67 -5.64 3.41
C GLY A 116 17.29 -5.04 4.76
N GLN A 117 17.43 -3.72 4.92
CA GLN A 117 17.07 -3.00 6.15
C GLN A 117 15.56 -2.76 6.26
N ILE A 118 14.87 -2.47 5.16
CA ILE A 118 13.45 -2.06 5.19
C ILE A 118 12.45 -3.20 4.96
N LYS A 119 12.88 -4.36 4.46
CA LYS A 119 11.98 -5.48 4.10
C LYS A 119 11.16 -6.06 5.27
N SER A 120 11.61 -5.87 6.51
CA SER A 120 10.95 -6.42 7.71
C SER A 120 9.79 -5.56 8.22
N CYS A 121 9.58 -4.36 7.68
CA CYS A 121 8.50 -3.47 8.10
C CYS A 121 7.13 -4.02 7.69
N VAL A 122 6.10 -3.85 8.53
CA VAL A 122 4.76 -4.42 8.37
C VAL A 122 3.84 -3.49 7.58
N THR A 123 4.05 -2.17 7.67
CA THR A 123 3.34 -1.20 6.82
C THR A 123 4.30 -0.43 5.91
N VAL A 124 3.76 0.13 4.82
CA VAL A 124 4.50 1.07 3.95
C VAL A 124 4.90 2.33 4.71
N ASN A 125 4.10 2.76 5.68
CA ASN A 125 4.43 3.90 6.53
C ASN A 125 5.68 3.63 7.37
N GLU A 126 5.73 2.51 8.10
CA GLU A 126 6.93 2.10 8.86
C GLU A 126 8.15 1.96 7.96
N LEU A 127 7.96 1.36 6.78
CA LEU A 127 9.00 1.22 5.77
C LEU A 127 9.53 2.59 5.32
N TRP A 128 8.63 3.53 5.06
CA TRP A 128 8.96 4.88 4.61
C TRP A 128 9.64 5.72 5.70
N GLU A 129 9.20 5.59 6.95
CA GLU A 129 9.82 6.23 8.11
C GLU A 129 11.23 5.68 8.34
N LYS A 130 11.39 4.36 8.28
CA LYS A 130 12.70 3.72 8.39
C LYS A 130 13.63 4.15 7.26
N LEU A 131 13.12 4.18 6.02
CA LEU A 131 13.88 4.66 4.87
C LEU A 131 14.30 6.12 5.06
N SER A 132 13.40 6.96 5.56
CA SER A 132 13.71 8.37 5.86
C SER A 132 14.78 8.49 6.93
N SER A 133 14.67 7.73 8.02
CA SER A 133 15.66 7.73 9.12
C SER A 133 17.06 7.24 8.72
N ILE A 134 17.22 6.50 7.62
CA ILE A 134 18.54 6.06 7.13
C ILE A 134 19.28 7.21 6.39
N HIS A 135 18.53 8.16 5.83
CA HIS A 135 19.06 9.16 4.89
C HIS A 135 18.83 10.63 5.31
N GLU A 136 18.19 10.85 6.46
CA GLU A 136 17.92 12.15 7.08
C GLU A 136 18.82 12.36 8.31
#